data_AF-A0A7Z0JBT4-F1
#
_entry.id   AF-A0A7Z0JBT4-F1
#
_cell.length_a   1.000
_cell.length_b   1.000
_cell.length_c   1.000
_cell.angle_alpha   90.00
_cell.angle_beta   90.00
_cell.angle_gamma   90.00
#
_symmetry.space_group_name_H-M   'P 1'
#
loop_
_entity.id
_entity.type
_entity.pdbx_description
1 polymer ?
#
loop_
_entity_poly.entity_id
_entity_poly.type
_entity_poly.pdbx_seq_one_letter_code
_entity_poly.pdbx_strand_id
1 'polypeptide(L)' 'MSTEIILHMRSGRRHVFHPGDLGGSEDRTGAQALDTVKRSLHDEFGLLDFRDTEGHHWIVRSAMVEGVLVNDG' A
#
# COMPACT_ATOMS: atom_id res chain seq x y z
N MET A 1 -18.77 -1.53 -2.54
CA MET A 1 -17.77 -1.90 -1.52
C MET A 1 -16.40 -1.53 -2.05
N SER A 2 -15.49 -1.03 -1.21
CA SER A 2 -14.16 -0.53 -1.63
C SER A 2 -13.09 -1.44 -1.07
N THR A 3 -12.11 -1.85 -1.90
CA THR A 3 -10.95 -2.63 -1.45
C THR A 3 -10.06 -1.76 -0.57
N GLU A 4 -9.56 -2.33 0.53
CA GLU A 4 -8.57 -1.70 1.41
C GLU A 4 -7.28 -2.52 1.41
N ILE A 5 -6.15 -1.81 1.39
CA ILE A 5 -4.81 -2.38 1.52
C ILE A 5 -4.27 -1.98 2.89
N ILE A 6 -3.82 -2.97 3.65
CA ILE A 6 -3.35 -2.80 5.03
C ILE A 6 -1.89 -3.24 5.10
N LEU A 7 -1.00 -2.30 5.42
CA LEU A 7 0.42 -2.59 5.66
C LEU A 7 0.66 -2.80 7.15
N HIS A 8 1.29 -3.92 7.48
CA HIS A 8 1.84 -4.18 8.80
C HIS A 8 3.32 -3.79 8.79
N MET A 9 3.68 -2.83 9.63
CA MET A 9 5.05 -2.32 9.74
C MET A 9 5.81 -3.07 10.83
N ARG A 10 7.11 -3.24 10.65
CA ARG A 10 8.00 -3.82 11.68
C ARG A 10 8.02 -3.05 13.01
N SER A 11 7.59 -1.79 13.00
CA SER A 11 7.42 -0.97 14.19
C SER A 11 6.15 -1.30 14.99
N GLY A 12 5.32 -2.24 14.53
CA GLY A 12 3.99 -2.54 15.07
C GLY A 12 2.91 -1.56 14.61
N ARG A 13 3.25 -0.55 13.80
CA ARG A 13 2.27 0.36 13.19
C ARG A 13 1.54 -0.31 12.03
N ARG A 14 0.34 0.18 11.76
CA ARG A 14 -0.48 -0.28 10.66
C ARG A 14 -0.94 0.91 9.83
N HIS A 15 -0.81 0.81 8.51
CA HIS A 15 -1.31 1.83 7.58
C HIS A 15 -2.40 1.22 6.72
N VAL A 16 -3.48 1.98 6.51
CA VAL A 16 -4.62 1.56 5.69
C VAL A 16 -4.79 2.58 4.57
N PHE A 17 -4.94 2.12 3.34
CA PHE A 17 -5.18 2.98 2.18
C PHE A 17 -5.96 2.22 1.11
N HIS A 18 -6.59 2.95 0.20
CA HIS A 18 -7.28 2.36 -0.95
C HIS A 18 -6.33 2.27 -2.16
N PRO A 19 -6.59 1.36 -3.10
CA PRO A 19 -5.89 1.28 -4.39
C PRO A 19 -5.63 2.62 -5.09
N GLY A 20 -6.61 3.54 -5.05
CA GLY A 20 -6.53 4.85 -5.68
C GLY A 20 -5.62 5.85 -4.95
N ASP A 21 -5.23 5.56 -3.71
CA ASP A 21 -4.37 6.42 -2.91
C ASP A 21 -2.87 6.18 -3.19
N LEU A 22 -2.54 5.23 -4.06
CA LEU A 22 -1.18 4.99 -4.51
C LEU A 22 -0.65 6.17 -5.34
N GLY A 23 0.61 6.53 -5.12
CA GLY A 23 1.31 7.50 -5.94
C GLY A 23 1.30 7.10 -7.42
N GLY A 24 0.80 8.01 -8.26
CA GLY A 24 0.81 7.90 -9.72
C GLY A 24 -0.41 7.19 -10.32
N SER A 25 -1.12 7.93 -11.18
CA SER A 25 -2.22 7.50 -12.07
C SER A 25 -3.57 7.20 -11.40
N GLU A 26 -4.54 8.07 -11.72
CA GLU A 26 -5.92 8.06 -11.24
C GLU A 26 -6.80 6.94 -11.85
N ASP A 27 -6.25 6.09 -12.74
CA ASP A 27 -7.01 5.09 -13.52
C ASP A 27 -6.66 3.62 -13.19
N ARG A 28 -5.96 3.34 -12.09
CA ARG A 28 -5.64 1.95 -11.71
C ARG A 28 -6.86 1.23 -11.15
N THR A 29 -7.15 0.06 -11.72
CA THR A 29 -8.09 -0.88 -11.11
C THR A 29 -7.52 -1.42 -9.79
N GLY A 30 -8.38 -1.87 -8.86
CA GLY A 30 -7.96 -2.44 -7.58
C GLY A 30 -6.93 -3.58 -7.70
N ALA A 31 -7.06 -4.42 -8.73
CA ALA A 31 -6.11 -5.50 -9.01
C ALA A 31 -4.72 -4.99 -9.46
N GLN A 32 -4.67 -3.94 -10.28
CA GLN A 32 -3.41 -3.34 -10.73
C GLN A 32 -2.68 -2.62 -9.60
N ALA A 33 -3.43 -1.95 -8.71
CA ALA A 33 -2.87 -1.34 -7.52
C ALA A 33 -2.26 -2.40 -6.59
N LEU A 34 -2.95 -3.53 -6.37
CA LEU A 34 -2.41 -4.61 -5.57
C LEU A 34 -1.14 -5.23 -6.18
N ASP A 35 -1.09 -5.40 -7.51
CA ASP A 35 0.13 -5.86 -8.19
C ASP A 35 1.28 -4.87 -8.00
N THR A 36 0.99 -3.57 -8.04
CA THR A 36 1.96 -2.51 -7.78
C THR A 36 2.51 -2.59 -6.36
N VAL A 37 1.64 -2.74 -5.36
CA VAL A 37 2.06 -2.92 -3.95
C VAL A 37 2.94 -4.15 -3.80
N LYS A 38 2.51 -5.30 -4.33
CA LYS A 38 3.28 -6.55 -4.26
C LYS A 38 4.65 -6.39 -4.91
N ARG A 39 4.72 -5.78 -6.09
CA ARG A 39 5.97 -5.54 -6.82
C ARG A 39 6.91 -4.61 -6.05
N SER A 40 6.39 -3.50 -5.55
CA SER A 40 7.13 -2.54 -4.71
C SER A 40 7.64 -3.15 -3.41
N LEU A 41 6.96 -4.15 -2.85
CA LEU A 41 7.39 -4.77 -1.59
C LEU A 41 8.25 -6.02 -1.79
N HIS A 42 8.22 -6.61 -2.99
CA HIS A 42 9.09 -7.73 -3.34
C HIS A 42 10.51 -7.27 -3.72
N ASP A 43 10.66 -6.03 -4.20
CA ASP A 43 11.97 -5.44 -4.48
C ASP A 43 12.72 -5.10 -3.17
N GLU A 44 13.98 -5.54 -3.07
CA GLU A 44 14.87 -5.28 -1.93
C GLU A 44 15.01 -3.78 -1.62
N PHE A 45 14.99 -2.93 -2.66
CA PHE A 45 15.07 -1.47 -2.54
C PHE A 45 13.73 -0.78 -2.87
N GLY A 46 12.66 -1.56 -2.91
CA GLY A 46 11.36 -1.09 -3.31
C GLY A 46 10.78 -0.03 -2.37
N LEU A 47 10.11 0.93 -2.98
CA LEU A 47 9.44 2.03 -2.32
C LEU A 47 7.95 1.98 -2.64
N LEU A 48 7.15 2.26 -1.62
CA LEU A 48 5.72 2.40 -1.72
C LEU A 48 5.33 3.79 -1.26
N ASP A 49 4.74 4.55 -2.19
CA ASP A 49 4.23 5.89 -1.99
C ASP A 49 2.70 5.82 -2.01
N PHE A 50 2.07 6.29 -0.93
CA PHE A 50 0.62 6.28 -0.79
C PHE A 50 0.12 7.34 0.20
N ARG A 51 -1.15 7.72 0.06
CA ARG A 51 -1.89 8.45 1.10
C ARG A 51 -2.72 7.48 1.92
N ASP A 52 -2.67 7.57 3.25
CA ASP A 52 -3.52 6.72 4.09
C ASP A 52 -4.96 7.26 4.19
N THR A 53 -5.85 6.46 4.75
CA THR A 53 -7.26 6.83 4.97
C THR A 53 -7.44 8.00 5.95
N GLU A 54 -6.39 8.34 6.71
CA GLU A 54 -6.36 9.52 7.59
C GLU A 54 -5.89 10.80 6.86
N GLY A 55 -5.46 10.66 5.61
CA GLY A 55 -4.97 11.75 4.75
C GLY A 55 -3.47 12.02 4.85
N HIS A 56 -2.72 11.23 5.63
CA HIS A 56 -1.28 11.37 5.74
C HIS A 56 -0.57 10.77 4.52
N HIS A 57 0.45 11.48 4.04
CA HIS A 57 1.29 10.99 2.94
C HIS A 57 2.47 10.20 3.49
N TRP A 58 2.66 8.97 3.01
CA TRP A 58 3.71 8.07 3.44
C TRP A 58 4.56 7.60 2.26
N ILE A 59 5.86 7.53 2.49
CA ILE A 59 6.81 6.83 1.64
C ILE A 59 7.47 5.75 2.50
N VAL A 60 7.23 4.50 2.16
CA VAL A 60 7.65 3.33 2.93
C VAL A 60 8.59 2.48 2.09
N ARG A 61 9.70 2.05 2.71
CA ARG A 61 10.61 1.04 2.13
C ARG A 61 10.09 -0.36 2.38
N SER A 62 10.26 -1.26 1.41
CA SER A 62 9.91 -2.67 1.52
C SER A 62 10.44 -3.33 2.80
N ALA A 63 11.70 -3.04 3.16
CA ALA A 63 12.34 -3.56 4.37
C ALA A 63 11.67 -3.16 5.71
N MET A 64 10.78 -2.14 5.70
CA MET A 64 10.01 -1.70 6.87
C MET A 64 8.65 -2.40 6.99
N VAL A 65 8.20 -3.08 5.94
CA VAL A 65 6.92 -3.80 5.90
C VAL A 65 7.15 -5.25 6.30
N GLU A 66 6.37 -5.71 7.27
CA GLU A 66 6.35 -7.09 7.74
C GLU A 66 5.30 -7.92 6.99
N GLY A 67 4.19 -7.30 6.58
CA GLY A 67 3.14 -7.98 5.85
C GLY A 67 2.15 -7.04 5.18
N VAL A 68 1.38 -7.59 4.24
CA VAL A 68 0.29 -6.90 3.54
C VAL A 68 -0.96 -7.74 3.62
N LEU A 69 -2.07 -7.11 3.99
CA LEU A 69 -3.39 -7.69 3.95
C LEU A 69 -4.26 -6.91 2.96
N VAL A 70 -5.17 -7.61 2.31
CA VAL A 70 -6.16 -7.03 1.40
C VAL A 70 -7.52 -7.38 1.95
N ASN A 71 -8.35 -6.35 2.15
CA ASN A 71 -9.74 -6.50 2.57
C ASN A 71 -10.63 -6.13 1.38
N ASP A 72 -11.23 -7.14 0.76
CA ASP A 72 -12.25 -6.97 -0.27
C ASP A 72 -13.62 -7.09 0.41
N GLY A 73 -14.24 -5.92 0.68
CA GLY A 73 -15.55 -5.83 1.31
C GLY A 73 -16.71 -6.22 0.39
#